data_AF-A0AA37FKQ5-F1
#
_entry.id   AF-A0AA37FKQ5-F1
#
_cell.length_a   1.000
_cell.length_b   1.000
_cell.length_c   1.000
_cell.angle_alpha   90.00
_cell.angle_beta   90.00
_cell.angle_gamma   90.00
#
_symmetry.space_group_name_H-M   'P 1'
#
loop_
_entity.id
_entity.type
_entity.pdbx_description
1 polymer ?
#
loop_
_entity_poly.entity_id
_entity_poly.type
_entity_poly.pdbx_seq_one_letter_code
_entity_poly.pdbx_strand_id
1 'polypeptide(L)'
;MLKRIAVTELCLGMYIHEFCGSWMDHPFWRGRFLLDNERDLQRVLDSEVHEVWIDVSKGLDVAAGQASQTVEEVEAETEARLQAVAESRTPPPRASLDDEVQRALKLCAQSKAAVVQMFSDARMGQAILLDQVTQLVDEISDSVLRHPNALIAWPG
;
A
#
# COMPACT_ATOMS: atom_id res chain seq x y z
N MET A 1 -8.98 -10.03 18.99
CA MET A 1 -9.43 -8.67 18.61
C MET A 1 -8.18 -7.92 18.22
N LEU A 2 -8.18 -7.23 17.08
CA LEU A 2 -6.99 -6.56 16.58
C LEU A 2 -6.98 -5.08 16.99
N LYS A 3 -5.81 -4.61 17.41
CA LYS A 3 -5.56 -3.20 17.70
C LYS A 3 -4.27 -2.77 17.01
N ARG A 4 -4.28 -1.61 16.37
CA ARG A 4 -3.09 -0.95 15.84
C ARG A 4 -2.50 -0.06 16.91
N ILE A 5 -1.21 -0.20 17.15
CA ILE A 5 -0.49 0.49 18.23
C ILE A 5 0.87 0.96 17.69
N ALA A 6 1.43 1.99 18.33
CA ALA A 6 2.79 2.40 18.02
C ALA A 6 3.79 1.35 18.54
N VAL A 7 4.88 1.14 17.81
CA VAL A 7 5.96 0.21 18.21
C VAL A 7 6.57 0.60 19.56
N THR A 8 6.56 1.89 19.91
CA THR A 8 7.01 2.39 21.23
C THR A 8 6.14 1.94 22.40
N GLU A 9 4.92 1.46 22.13
CA GLU A 9 3.99 0.95 23.14
C GLU A 9 4.06 -0.58 23.29
N LEU A 10 4.88 -1.26 22.48
CA LEU A 10 5.07 -2.70 22.57
C LEU A 10 5.72 -3.11 23.90
N CYS A 11 5.11 -4.09 24.54
CA CYS A 11 5.66 -4.76 25.72
C CYS A 11 5.78 -6.26 25.49
N LEU A 12 6.66 -6.90 26.25
CA LEU A 12 6.73 -8.36 26.29
C LEU A 12 5.39 -8.97 26.70
N GLY A 13 5.04 -10.08 26.08
CA GLY A 13 3.77 -10.79 26.24
C GLY A 13 2.68 -10.37 25.24
N MET A 14 2.89 -9.33 24.43
CA MET A 14 1.96 -8.95 23.36
C MET A 14 2.08 -9.91 22.16
N TYR A 15 0.96 -10.20 21.50
CA TYR A 15 0.97 -11.02 20.29
C TYR A 15 0.93 -10.12 19.05
N ILE A 16 2.02 -10.12 18.27
CA ILE A 16 2.09 -9.38 17.01
C ILE A 16 1.35 -10.18 15.94
N HIS A 17 0.33 -9.55 15.35
CA HIS A 17 -0.43 -10.08 14.22
C HIS A 17 0.17 -9.72 12.87
N GLU A 18 0.65 -8.48 12.73
CA GLU A 18 1.21 -7.95 11.48
C GLU A 18 1.98 -6.64 11.74
N PHE A 19 3.01 -6.38 10.94
CA PHE A 19 3.73 -5.10 10.94
C PHE A 19 3.12 -4.16 9.89
N CYS A 20 2.98 -2.88 10.22
CA CYS A 20 2.50 -1.88 9.26
C CYS A 20 3.68 -1.36 8.42
N GLY A 21 3.64 -1.53 7.09
CA GLY A 21 4.69 -1.03 6.19
C GLY A 21 4.95 -1.97 5.00
N SER A 22 5.92 -1.63 4.16
CA SER A 22 6.39 -2.58 3.15
C SER A 22 7.16 -3.70 3.83
N TRP A 23 6.96 -4.94 3.38
CA TRP A 23 7.76 -6.07 3.85
C TRP A 23 9.27 -5.90 3.60
N MET A 24 9.66 -4.96 2.72
CA MET A 24 11.05 -4.57 2.47
C MET A 24 11.65 -3.69 3.58
N ASP A 25 10.83 -2.98 4.35
CA ASP A 25 11.26 -2.00 5.36
C ASP A 25 11.60 -2.67 6.70
N HIS A 26 11.40 -3.99 6.79
CA HIS A 26 11.66 -4.73 8.00
C HIS A 26 12.26 -6.13 7.75
N PRO A 27 13.35 -6.52 8.47
CA PRO A 27 14.03 -7.81 8.27
C PRO A 27 13.26 -9.03 8.84
N PHE A 28 11.97 -8.90 9.15
CA PHE A 28 11.18 -9.94 9.79
C PHE A 28 10.45 -10.84 8.78
N TRP A 29 11.02 -12.00 8.53
CA TRP A 29 10.39 -13.16 7.88
C TRP A 29 9.23 -13.83 8.66
N ARG A 30 9.00 -13.46 9.93
CA ARG A 30 7.87 -13.97 10.74
C ARG A 30 6.84 -12.87 10.92
N GLY A 31 5.72 -12.97 10.20
CA GLY A 31 4.64 -11.98 10.28
C GLY A 31 3.79 -12.06 11.55
N ARG A 32 3.80 -13.19 12.27
CA ARG A 32 2.92 -13.45 13.42
C ARG A 32 3.64 -14.20 14.53
N PHE A 33 3.77 -13.62 15.71
CA PHE A 33 4.40 -14.29 16.86
C PHE A 33 4.06 -13.60 18.19
N LEU A 34 4.23 -14.35 19.28
CA LEU A 34 4.18 -13.80 20.64
C LEU A 34 5.53 -13.15 20.97
N LEU A 35 5.52 -11.90 21.42
CA LEU A 35 6.73 -11.17 21.79
C LEU A 35 7.18 -11.59 23.19
N ASP A 36 7.93 -12.69 23.28
CA ASP A 36 8.31 -13.32 24.57
C ASP A 36 9.74 -13.03 25.02
N ASN A 37 10.55 -12.35 24.19
CA ASN A 37 11.95 -12.07 24.48
C ASN A 37 12.36 -10.64 24.13
N GLU A 38 13.27 -10.08 24.95
CA GLU A 38 13.75 -8.70 24.83
C GLU A 38 14.51 -8.44 23.51
N ARG A 39 15.16 -9.47 22.95
CA ARG A 39 15.92 -9.34 21.71
C ARG A 39 15.02 -9.05 20.51
N ASP A 40 13.85 -9.69 20.47
CA ASP A 40 12.86 -9.46 19.42
C ASP A 40 12.21 -8.08 19.60
N LEU A 41 11.91 -7.67 20.85
CA LEU A 41 11.39 -6.32 21.13
C LEU A 41 12.38 -5.23 20.68
N GLN A 42 13.66 -5.36 21.02
CA GLN A 42 14.70 -4.43 20.58
C GLN A 42 14.82 -4.41 19.06
N ARG A 43 14.81 -5.56 18.39
CA ARG A 43 14.85 -5.60 16.92
C ARG A 43 13.67 -4.85 16.28
N VAL A 44 12.48 -4.92 16.88
CA VAL A 44 11.30 -4.21 16.35
C VAL A 44 11.45 -2.70 16.59
N LEU A 45 11.94 -2.29 17.76
CA LEU A 45 12.22 -0.88 18.07
C LEU A 45 13.33 -0.27 17.20
N ASP A 46 14.34 -1.07 16.83
CA ASP A 46 15.45 -0.65 15.97
C ASP A 46 15.09 -0.69 14.47
N SER A 47 13.91 -1.21 14.11
CA SER A 47 13.44 -1.27 12.73
C SER A 47 12.78 0.04 12.30
N GLU A 48 12.60 0.23 10.99
CA GLU A 48 11.88 1.39 10.45
C GLU A 48 10.35 1.27 10.63
N VAL A 49 9.87 0.21 11.28
CA VAL A 49 8.44 0.02 11.56
C VAL A 49 8.00 0.95 12.68
N HIS A 50 7.02 1.79 12.40
CA HIS A 50 6.44 2.71 13.39
C HIS A 50 5.20 2.15 14.08
N GLU A 51 4.45 1.27 13.42
CA GLU A 51 3.16 0.77 13.89
C GLU A 51 3.00 -0.73 13.64
N VAL A 52 2.25 -1.39 14.53
CA VAL A 52 1.97 -2.82 14.43
C VAL A 52 0.54 -3.14 14.84
N TRP A 53 0.02 -4.23 14.28
CA TRP A 53 -1.23 -4.83 14.71
C TRP A 53 -0.95 -5.90 15.77
N ILE A 54 -1.59 -5.78 16.92
CA ILE A 54 -1.57 -6.80 17.98
C ILE A 54 -2.91 -7.52 18.09
N ASP A 55 -2.88 -8.80 18.48
CA ASP A 55 -4.08 -9.58 18.80
C ASP A 55 -4.23 -9.74 20.32
N VAL A 56 -5.09 -8.90 20.92
CA VAL A 56 -5.34 -8.89 22.37
C VAL A 56 -6.09 -10.13 22.86
N SER A 57 -6.59 -10.97 21.94
CA SER A 57 -7.17 -12.28 22.31
C SER A 57 -6.11 -13.38 22.49
N LYS A 58 -4.87 -13.14 22.05
CA LYS A 58 -3.77 -14.11 22.08
C LYS A 58 -2.58 -13.68 22.92
N GLY A 59 -2.55 -12.42 23.36
CA GLY A 59 -1.47 -11.86 24.15
C GLY A 59 -1.94 -10.71 25.03
N LEU A 60 -0.98 -10.05 25.65
CA LEU A 60 -1.21 -8.89 26.50
C LEU A 60 -1.83 -7.74 25.69
N ASP A 61 -2.76 -7.01 26.31
CA ASP A 61 -3.31 -5.78 25.75
C ASP A 61 -2.41 -4.59 26.09
N VAL A 62 -2.55 -3.52 25.32
CA VAL A 62 -1.94 -2.22 25.59
C VAL A 62 -2.48 -1.63 26.90
N ALA A 63 -1.64 -0.90 27.64
CA ALA A 63 -2.02 -0.35 28.92
C ALA A 63 -3.17 0.67 28.79
N ALA A 64 -4.07 0.68 29.77
CA ALA A 64 -5.22 1.58 29.76
C ALA A 64 -4.75 3.06 29.73
N GLY A 65 -5.09 3.77 28.64
CA GLY A 65 -4.72 5.17 28.42
C GLY A 65 -3.65 5.38 27.33
N GLN A 66 -3.08 4.32 26.77
CA GLN A 66 -2.24 4.40 25.57
C GLN A 66 -3.08 4.43 24.29
N ALA A 67 -2.53 5.06 23.24
CA ALA A 67 -3.27 5.37 22.03
C ALA A 67 -3.27 4.14 21.10
N SER A 68 -4.34 3.36 21.13
CA SER A 68 -4.58 2.26 20.20
C SER A 68 -5.76 2.56 19.30
N GLN A 69 -5.69 2.15 18.03
CA GLN A 69 -6.82 2.22 17.10
C GLN A 69 -7.37 0.83 16.80
N THR A 70 -8.68 0.72 16.63
CA THR A 70 -9.30 -0.54 16.17
C THR A 70 -9.25 -0.65 14.65
N VAL A 71 -9.56 -1.84 14.12
CA VAL A 71 -9.66 -2.05 12.67
C VAL A 71 -10.71 -1.12 12.06
N GLU A 72 -11.88 -0.98 12.71
CA GLU A 72 -12.97 -0.13 12.20
C GLU A 72 -12.57 1.35 12.14
N GLU A 73 -11.80 1.84 13.11
CA GLU A 73 -11.34 3.23 13.14
C GLU A 73 -10.34 3.53 12.00
N VAL A 74 -9.41 2.61 11.75
CA VAL A 74 -8.44 2.74 10.65
C VAL A 74 -9.14 2.66 9.30
N GLU A 75 -10.10 1.74 9.13
CA GLU A 75 -10.90 1.64 7.90
C GLU A 75 -11.68 2.93 7.63
N ALA A 76 -12.35 3.48 8.64
CA ALA A 76 -13.10 4.73 8.51
C ALA A 76 -12.20 5.93 8.17
N GLU A 77 -11.02 6.04 8.79
CA GLU A 77 -10.04 7.08 8.47
C GLU A 77 -9.53 6.95 7.03
N THR A 78 -9.25 5.71 6.60
CA THR A 78 -8.78 5.43 5.23
C THR A 78 -9.85 5.79 4.20
N GLU A 79 -11.11 5.42 4.46
CA GLU A 79 -12.25 5.77 3.59
C GLU A 79 -12.45 7.29 3.51
N ALA A 80 -12.44 8.00 4.65
CA ALA A 80 -12.56 9.45 4.68
C ALA A 80 -11.43 10.14 3.90
N ARG A 81 -10.20 9.63 4.01
CA ARG A 81 -9.04 10.15 3.26
C ARG A 81 -9.18 9.92 1.76
N LEU A 82 -9.65 8.73 1.36
CA LEU A 82 -9.91 8.42 -0.05
C LEU A 82 -11.03 9.31 -0.62
N GLN A 83 -12.09 9.57 0.15
CA GLN A 83 -13.18 10.48 -0.23
C GLN A 83 -12.66 11.93 -0.40
N ALA A 84 -11.86 12.44 0.54
CA ALA A 84 -11.28 13.79 0.42
C ALA A 84 -10.36 13.94 -0.81
N VAL A 85 -9.60 12.91 -1.16
CA VAL A 85 -8.79 12.89 -2.39
C VAL A 85 -9.69 12.83 -3.64
N ALA A 86 -10.78 12.08 -3.60
CA ALA A 86 -11.74 12.03 -4.70
C ALA A 86 -12.47 13.38 -4.91
N GLU A 87 -12.86 14.06 -3.84
CA GLU A 87 -13.54 15.36 -3.87
C GLU A 87 -12.66 16.51 -4.37
N SER A 88 -11.35 16.43 -4.13
CA SER A 88 -10.39 17.43 -4.59
C SER A 88 -9.97 17.26 -6.05
N ARG A 89 -10.25 16.11 -6.69
CA ARG A 89 -9.98 15.89 -8.11
C ARG A 89 -11.13 16.40 -8.96
N THR A 90 -10.82 17.33 -9.86
CA THR A 90 -11.75 17.66 -10.96
C THR A 90 -11.84 16.43 -11.86
N PRO A 91 -13.03 15.84 -12.08
CA PRO A 91 -13.16 14.70 -12.96
C PRO A 91 -12.71 15.08 -14.38
N PRO A 92 -11.92 14.24 -15.05
CA PRO A 92 -11.48 14.49 -16.41
C PRO A 92 -12.69 14.67 -17.36
N PRO A 93 -12.57 15.51 -18.39
CA PRO A 93 -13.67 15.79 -19.31
C PRO A 93 -14.18 14.50 -19.96
N ARG A 94 -15.51 14.37 -20.02
CA ARG A 94 -16.17 13.21 -20.63
C ARG A 94 -15.73 13.07 -22.09
N ALA A 95 -15.29 11.87 -22.46
CA ALA A 95 -14.95 11.52 -23.83
C ALA A 95 -15.89 10.45 -24.37
N SER A 96 -15.90 10.23 -25.68
CA SER A 96 -16.63 9.11 -26.26
C SER A 96 -15.99 7.78 -25.84
N LEU A 97 -16.79 6.71 -25.80
CA LEU A 97 -16.29 5.38 -25.47
C LEU A 97 -15.24 4.91 -26.48
N ASP A 98 -15.46 5.18 -27.78
CA ASP A 98 -14.52 4.81 -28.84
C ASP A 98 -13.16 5.52 -28.68
N ASP A 99 -13.16 6.83 -28.40
CA ASP A 99 -11.93 7.59 -28.13
C ASP A 99 -11.20 7.08 -26.88
N GLU A 100 -11.95 6.64 -25.87
CA GLU A 100 -11.36 6.06 -24.66
C GLU A 100 -10.77 4.68 -24.91
N VAL A 101 -11.44 3.82 -25.67
CA VAL A 101 -10.91 2.51 -26.06
C VAL A 101 -9.61 2.67 -26.84
N GLN A 102 -9.54 3.59 -27.82
CA GLN A 102 -8.29 3.82 -28.56
C GLN A 102 -7.15 4.32 -27.66
N ARG A 103 -7.46 5.20 -26.70
CA ARG A 103 -6.46 5.68 -25.73
C ARG A 103 -6.01 4.59 -24.77
N ALA A 104 -6.94 3.80 -24.23
CA ALA A 104 -6.65 2.65 -23.38
C ALA A 104 -5.75 1.64 -24.10
N LEU A 105 -6.03 1.36 -25.38
CA LEU A 105 -5.19 0.47 -26.18
C LEU A 105 -3.74 1.02 -26.30
N LYS A 106 -3.59 2.29 -26.64
CA LYS A 106 -2.27 2.94 -26.74
C LYS A 106 -1.52 2.88 -25.41
N LEU A 107 -2.22 3.15 -24.31
CA LEU A 107 -1.68 3.16 -22.97
C LEU A 107 -1.18 1.77 -22.54
N CYS A 108 -1.97 0.72 -22.78
CA CYS A 108 -1.55 -0.66 -22.52
C CYS A 108 -0.29 -1.05 -23.31
N ALA A 109 -0.21 -0.66 -24.59
CA ALA A 109 0.97 -0.91 -25.41
C ALA A 109 2.22 -0.18 -24.88
N GLN A 110 2.06 1.08 -24.46
CA GLN A 110 3.14 1.88 -23.87
C GLN A 110 3.60 1.30 -22.53
N SER A 111 2.68 0.94 -21.65
CA SER A 111 2.98 0.32 -20.35
C SER A 111 3.73 -1.00 -20.52
N LYS A 112 3.33 -1.84 -21.48
CA LYS A 112 4.05 -3.09 -21.78
C LYS A 112 5.48 -2.82 -22.24
N ALA A 113 5.67 -1.84 -23.13
CA ALA A 113 7.00 -1.47 -23.61
C ALA A 113 7.88 -0.93 -22.48
N ALA A 114 7.34 -0.04 -21.63
CA ALA A 114 8.05 0.53 -20.50
C ALA A 114 8.48 -0.54 -19.49
N VAL A 115 7.62 -1.51 -19.17
CA VAL A 115 7.96 -2.63 -18.29
C VAL A 115 9.09 -3.48 -18.88
N VAL A 116 8.99 -3.86 -20.16
CA VAL A 116 10.04 -4.63 -20.85
C VAL A 116 11.38 -3.89 -20.84
N GLN A 117 11.36 -2.58 -21.10
CA GLN A 117 12.56 -1.75 -21.06
C GLN A 117 13.13 -1.66 -19.64
N MET A 118 12.31 -1.43 -18.63
CA MET A 118 12.75 -1.38 -17.23
C MET A 118 13.46 -2.67 -16.80
N PHE A 119 12.94 -3.85 -17.18
CA PHE A 119 13.61 -5.13 -16.93
C PHE A 119 14.92 -5.29 -17.69
N SER A 120 15.00 -4.76 -18.92
CA SER A 120 16.25 -4.74 -19.69
C SER A 120 17.29 -3.83 -19.05
N ASP A 121 16.91 -2.63 -18.64
CA ASP A 121 17.78 -1.64 -18.01
C ASP A 121 18.31 -2.16 -16.67
N ALA A 122 17.44 -2.75 -15.85
CA ALA A 122 17.82 -3.43 -14.60
C ALA A 122 18.82 -4.58 -14.83
N ARG A 123 18.58 -5.42 -15.86
CA ARG A 123 19.50 -6.52 -16.23
C ARG A 123 20.88 -5.99 -16.65
N MET A 124 20.92 -4.82 -17.29
CA MET A 124 22.16 -4.18 -17.75
C MET A 124 22.83 -3.31 -16.67
N GLY A 125 22.28 -3.28 -15.45
CA GLY A 125 22.80 -2.47 -14.33
C GLY A 125 22.58 -0.97 -14.50
N GLN A 126 21.64 -0.56 -15.35
CA GLN A 126 21.29 0.84 -15.57
C GLN A 126 20.26 1.33 -14.54
N ALA A 127 20.28 2.62 -14.25
CA ALA A 127 19.32 3.24 -13.36
C ALA A 127 17.92 3.23 -13.99
N ILE A 128 16.92 2.75 -13.24
CA ILE A 128 15.52 2.78 -13.65
C ILE A 128 15.03 4.23 -13.57
N LEU A 129 14.46 4.74 -14.66
CA LEU A 129 13.85 6.07 -14.69
C LEU A 129 12.42 5.99 -14.14
N LEU A 130 12.26 6.23 -12.84
CA LEU A 130 10.95 6.17 -12.16
C LEU A 130 9.94 7.22 -12.69
N ASP A 131 10.40 8.36 -13.19
CA ASP A 131 9.53 9.46 -13.65
C ASP A 131 8.63 9.06 -14.83
N GLN A 132 9.06 8.13 -15.68
CA GLN A 132 8.25 7.65 -16.81
C GLN A 132 7.15 6.70 -16.35
N VAL A 133 7.36 6.00 -15.23
CA VAL A 133 6.40 5.04 -14.67
C VAL A 133 5.28 5.79 -13.94
N THR A 134 5.61 6.84 -13.20
CA THR A 134 4.61 7.65 -12.49
C THR A 134 3.61 8.30 -13.45
N GLN A 135 4.09 8.87 -14.56
CA GLN A 135 3.22 9.46 -15.58
C GLN A 135 2.27 8.41 -16.20
N LEU A 136 2.75 7.21 -16.50
CA LEU A 136 1.91 6.13 -17.05
C LEU A 136 0.82 5.71 -16.07
N VAL A 137 1.11 5.68 -14.76
CA VAL A 137 0.12 5.34 -13.72
C VAL A 137 -0.98 6.39 -13.64
N ASP A 138 -0.63 7.68 -13.71
CA ASP A 138 -1.61 8.77 -13.72
C ASP A 138 -2.53 8.70 -14.94
N GLU A 139 -1.97 8.42 -16.12
CA GLU A 139 -2.75 8.26 -17.36
C GLU A 139 -3.72 7.05 -17.28
N ILE A 140 -3.32 5.96 -16.62
CA ILE A 140 -4.19 4.79 -16.38
C ILE A 140 -5.32 5.17 -15.41
N SER A 141 -4.98 5.84 -14.30
CA SER A 141 -5.97 6.31 -13.32
C SER A 141 -7.02 7.20 -13.97
N ASP A 142 -6.59 8.17 -14.78
CA ASP A 142 -7.50 9.08 -15.47
C ASP A 142 -8.36 8.36 -16.54
N SER A 143 -7.84 7.31 -17.17
CA SER A 143 -8.63 6.50 -18.12
C SER A 143 -9.74 5.71 -17.41
N VAL A 144 -9.42 5.08 -16.27
CA VAL A 144 -10.42 4.39 -15.42
C VAL A 144 -11.50 5.35 -14.94
N LEU A 145 -11.12 6.56 -14.50
CA LEU A 145 -12.06 7.58 -14.03
C LEU A 145 -12.97 8.11 -15.16
N ARG A 146 -12.50 8.12 -16.41
CA ARG A 146 -13.32 8.51 -17.57
C ARG A 146 -14.29 7.43 -18.00
N HIS A 147 -13.81 6.20 -18.19
CA HIS A 147 -14.66 5.04 -18.51
C HIS A 147 -14.07 3.75 -17.93
N PRO A 148 -14.65 3.23 -16.83
CA PRO A 148 -14.16 2.01 -16.16
C PRO A 148 -14.08 0.78 -17.09
N ASN A 149 -14.92 0.73 -18.12
CA ASN A 149 -15.00 -0.41 -19.04
C ASN A 149 -14.01 -0.33 -20.22
N ALA A 150 -13.37 0.82 -20.47
CA ALA A 150 -12.50 0.99 -21.63
C ALA A 150 -11.22 0.16 -21.54
N LEU A 151 -10.67 -0.01 -20.34
CA LEU A 151 -9.47 -0.83 -20.11
C LEU A 151 -9.77 -2.34 -20.13
N ILE A 152 -11.00 -2.75 -19.78
CA ILE A 152 -11.43 -4.16 -19.80
C ILE A 152 -11.63 -4.65 -21.24
N ALA A 153 -11.91 -3.74 -22.17
CA ALA A 153 -12.10 -4.05 -23.59
C ALA A 153 -10.79 -4.39 -24.34
N TRP A 154 -9.63 -4.42 -23.66
CA TRP A 154 -8.36 -4.85 -24.24
C TRP A 154 -8.40 -6.34 -24.64
N PRO A 155 -8.25 -6.70 -25.94
CA PRO A 155 -7.97 -8.07 -26.34
C PRO A 155 -6.48 -8.37 -26.09
N GLY A 156 -6.21 -9.42 -25.31
CA GLY A 156 -4.87 -9.91 -24.97
C GLY A 156 -3.97 -10.22 -26.17
#